data_AF-A0A7Z9UXD7-F1
#
_entry.id   AF-A0A7Z9UXD7-F1
#
_cell.length_a   1.000
_cell.length_b   1.000
_cell.length_c   1.000
_cell.angle_alpha   90.00
_cell.angle_beta   90.00
_cell.angle_gamma   90.00
#
_symmetry.space_group_name_H-M   'P 1'
#
loop_
_entity.id
_entity.type
_entity.pdbx_description
1 polymer ?
#
loop_
_entity_poly.entity_id
_entity_poly.type
_entity_poly.pdbx_seq_one_letter_code
_entity_poly.pdbx_strand_id
1 'polypeptide(L)' 'MRRVNLIPMAGAGQRFVDGGYDTPKPLIEVDELPMIVQAANSLPVADYWIFICRK' A
#
# COMPACT_ATOMS: atom_id res chain seq x y z
N MET A 1 14.10 9.51 19.40
CA MET A 1 13.70 10.07 18.08
C MET A 1 12.44 9.33 17.66
N ARG A 2 11.39 10.04 17.21
CA ARG A 2 10.15 9.38 16.74
C ARG A 2 10.38 8.79 15.35
N ARG A 3 9.94 7.55 15.14
CA ARG A 3 9.98 6.85 13.85
C ARG A 3 8.60 6.90 13.21
N VAL A 4 8.56 7.21 11.92
CA VAL A 4 7.32 7.33 11.15
C VAL A 4 7.46 6.51 9.87
N ASN A 5 6.48 5.63 9.63
CA ASN A 5 6.31 4.95 8.35
C ASN A 5 5.21 5.67 7.57
N LEU A 6 5.57 6.21 6.41
CA LEU A 6 4.67 6.89 5.48
C LEU A 6 4.52 6.05 4.23
N ILE A 7 3.29 5.61 3.92
CA ILE A 7 3.02 4.76 2.75
C ILE A 7 2.04 5.47 1.82
N PRO A 8 2.53 6.05 0.69
CA PRO A 8 1.68 6.64 -0.32
C PRO A 8 0.94 5.57 -1.14
N MET A 9 -0.39 5.66 -1.16
CA MET A 9 -1.27 4.74 -1.89
C MET A 9 -2.17 5.44 -2.90
N ALA A 10 -2.00 6.75 -3.10
CA ALA A 10 -2.88 7.59 -3.90
C ALA A 10 -2.62 7.54 -5.41
N GLY A 11 -1.66 6.73 -5.88
CA GLY A 11 -1.36 6.58 -7.29
C GLY A 11 -2.49 5.86 -8.04
N ALA A 12 -2.74 6.26 -9.29
CA ALA A 12 -3.82 5.68 -10.11
C ALA A 12 -3.62 4.18 -10.44
N GLY A 13 -2.40 3.66 -10.31
CA GLY A 13 -2.13 2.25 -10.62
C GLY A 13 -2.31 1.90 -12.10
N GLN A 14 -2.10 2.86 -13.02
CA GLN A 14 -2.49 2.73 -14.44
C GLN A 14 -2.01 1.43 -15.10
N ARG A 15 -0.78 0.99 -14.85
CA ARG A 15 -0.27 -0.29 -15.39
C ARG A 15 -1.06 -1.53 -14.94
N PHE A 16 -1.67 -1.51 -13.76
CA PHE A 16 -2.55 -2.57 -13.28
C PHE A 16 -3.94 -2.44 -13.91
N VAL A 17 -4.46 -1.21 -14.03
CA VAL A 17 -5.71 -0.95 -14.75
C VAL A 17 -5.62 -1.42 -16.21
N ASP A 18 -4.55 -1.06 -16.92
CA ASP A 18 -4.28 -1.48 -18.30
C ASP A 18 -4.11 -3.00 -18.41
N GLY A 19 -3.72 -3.67 -17.31
CA GLY A 19 -3.61 -5.11 -17.20
C GLY A 19 -4.93 -5.82 -16.86
N GLY A 20 -6.05 -5.10 -16.75
CA GLY A 20 -7.37 -5.67 -16.47
C GLY A 20 -7.68 -5.87 -14.98
N TYR A 21 -6.96 -5.22 -14.08
CA TYR A 21 -7.26 -5.27 -12.64
C TYR A 21 -8.32 -4.22 -12.29
N ASP A 22 -9.45 -4.68 -11.75
CA ASP A 22 -10.51 -3.81 -11.20
C ASP A 22 -10.23 -3.41 -9.74
N THR A 23 -9.41 -4.19 -9.04
CA THR A 23 -9.02 -3.92 -7.65
C THR A 23 -7.93 -2.84 -7.60
N PRO A 24 -8.09 -1.77 -6.79
CA PRO A 24 -7.04 -0.78 -6.59
C PRO A 24 -5.72 -1.43 -6.18
N LYS A 25 -4.60 -1.03 -6.79
CA LYS A 25 -3.28 -1.65 -6.58
C LYS A 25 -2.94 -2.00 -5.12
N PRO A 26 -3.12 -1.10 -4.12
CA PRO A 26 -2.75 -1.42 -2.73
C PRO A 26 -3.54 -2.60 -2.14
N LEU A 27 -4.70 -2.91 -2.70
CA LEU A 27 -5.63 -3.95 -2.24
C LEU A 27 -5.55 -5.25 -3.05
N ILE A 28 -4.70 -5.31 -4.09
CA ILE A 28 -4.44 -6.56 -4.81
C ILE A 28 -3.80 -7.56 -3.84
N GLU A 29 -4.28 -8.80 -3.84
CA GLU A 29 -3.74 -9.87 -2.99
C GLU A 29 -2.34 -10.30 -3.45
N VAL A 30 -1.45 -10.45 -2.48
CA VAL A 30 -0.07 -10.94 -2.61
C VAL A 30 0.16 -11.89 -1.44
N ASP A 31 0.30 -13.19 -1.73
CA ASP A 31 0.37 -14.26 -0.74
C ASP A 31 -0.75 -14.16 0.31
N GLU A 32 -1.99 -14.20 -0.17
CA GLU A 32 -3.23 -14.21 0.64
C GLU A 32 -3.48 -12.93 1.48
N LEU A 33 -2.63 -11.92 1.37
CA LEU A 33 -2.78 -10.63 2.04
C LEU A 33 -2.80 -9.47 1.04
N PRO A 34 -3.51 -8.37 1.31
CA PRO A 34 -3.42 -7.18 0.46
C PRO A 34 -1.96 -6.68 0.37
N MET A 35 -1.55 -6.23 -0.81
CA MET A 35 -0.20 -5.70 -1.08
C MET A 35 0.25 -4.68 -0.02
N ILE A 36 -0.68 -3.83 0.46
CA ILE A 36 -0.37 -2.86 1.51
C ILE A 36 0.03 -3.50 2.84
N VAL A 37 -0.61 -4.61 3.23
CA VAL A 37 -0.30 -5.33 4.47
C VAL A 37 1.11 -5.92 4.36
N GLN A 38 1.44 -6.53 3.23
CA GLN A 38 2.79 -7.05 2.97
C GLN A 38 3.85 -5.95 2.99
N ALA A 39 3.57 -4.82 2.35
CA ALA A 39 4.47 -3.66 2.34
C ALA A 39 4.68 -3.09 3.75
N ALA A 40 3.60 -2.98 4.55
CA ALA A 40 3.70 -2.51 5.93
C ALA A 40 4.50 -3.48 6.81
N ASN A 41 4.28 -4.79 6.69
CA ASN A 41 5.01 -5.82 7.44
C ASN A 41 6.51 -5.87 7.12
N SER A 42 6.92 -5.35 5.95
CA SER A 42 8.32 -5.29 5.53
C SER A 42 9.08 -4.09 6.11
N LEU A 43 8.38 -3.14 6.75
CA LEU A 43 8.99 -1.96 7.36
C LEU A 43 9.28 -2.19 8.84
N PRO A 44 10.32 -1.54 9.41
CA PRO A 44 10.57 -1.60 10.84
C PRO A 44 9.41 -1.00 11.64
N VAL A 45 9.25 -1.44 12.89
CA VAL A 45 8.25 -0.87 13.81
C VAL A 45 8.44 0.64 13.94
N ALA A 46 7.35 1.38 13.79
CA ALA A 46 7.29 2.84 13.90
C ALA A 46 6.28 3.29 14.96
N ASP A 47 6.48 4.49 15.51
CA ASP A 47 5.56 5.11 16.46
C ASP A 47 4.28 5.57 15.76
N TYR A 48 4.39 5.92 14.48
CA TYR A 48 3.27 6.34 13.64
C TYR A 48 3.30 5.68 12.28
N TRP A 49 2.10 5.29 11.82
CA TRP A 49 1.85 4.74 10.50
C TRP A 49 0.86 5.66 9.79
N ILE A 50 1.28 6.21 8.65
CA ILE A 50 0.48 7.16 7.88
C ILE A 50 0.31 6.59 6.47
N PHE A 51 -0.94 6.36 6.09
CA PHE A 51 -1.34 5.84 4.79
C PHE A 51 -2.01 6.95 3.99
N ILE A 52 -1.44 7.33 2.84
CA ILE A 52 -2.00 8.40 2.01
C ILE A 52 -2.92 7.79 0.95
N CYS A 53 -4.22 7.85 1.18
CA CYS A 53 -5.24 7.35 0.26
C CYS A 53 -5.68 8.43 -0.75
N ARG A 54 -6.13 8.00 -1.94
CA ARG A 54 -6.88 8.87 -2.86
C ARG A 54 -8.36 8.86 -2.46
N LYS A 55 -9.04 9.99 -2.65
CA LYS A 55 -10.50 10.08 -2.53
C LYS A 55 -11.20 9.26 -3.62
#